data_AF-A0A3M2RPH4-F1
#
_entry.id   AF-A0A3M2RPH4-F1
#
_cell.length_a   1.000
_cell.length_b   1.000
_cell.length_c   1.000
_cell.angle_alpha   90.00
_cell.angle_beta   90.00
_cell.angle_gamma   90.00
#
_symmetry.space_group_name_H-M   'P 1'
#
loop_
_entity.id
_entity.type
_entity.pdbx_description
1 polymer ?
#
loop_
_entity_poly.entity_id
_entity_poly.type
_entity_poly.pdbx_seq_one_letter_code
_entity_poly.pdbx_strand_id
1 'polypeptide(L)'
;MSLRHSVRRPGTLKPEALTDRCSVTLPNNAGNFQEGYHEPALNIGCTAIALDTMGSSESKPISAHVWKASAPNSLSQDLVDSLQSSNETDASRTKIYELQIQARVAEELKKLQQQEAEALKIAHDKLNSVEFKEDGSLSQHTVNKEIEAMRKRLEERKQVRPLPEAVEGARNEVIRCLREHDRRPLDCWQEVENFKAEVKKLEKSWVEKVVS
;
A
#
# COMPACT_ATOMS: atom_id res chain seq x y z
N MET A 1 38.49 -42.77 -35.00
CA MET A 1 37.07 -42.67 -34.64
C MET A 1 36.80 -41.33 -33.96
N SER A 2 35.92 -40.54 -34.55
CA SER A 2 35.23 -39.34 -34.04
C SER A 2 36.00 -38.18 -33.39
N LEU A 3 36.36 -37.23 -34.25
CA LEU A 3 36.10 -35.78 -34.17
C LEU A 3 35.67 -35.21 -32.80
N ARG A 4 36.62 -34.62 -32.06
CA ARG A 4 36.33 -33.60 -31.05
C ARG A 4 36.59 -32.22 -31.66
N HIS A 5 35.53 -31.43 -31.78
CA HIS A 5 35.61 -30.03 -32.13
C HIS A 5 36.37 -29.27 -31.03
N SER A 6 37.56 -28.81 -31.38
CA SER A 6 38.25 -27.69 -30.74
C SER A 6 37.66 -26.40 -31.31
N VAL A 7 37.53 -25.34 -30.49
CA VAL A 7 38.10 -24.00 -30.78
C VAL A 7 37.72 -22.98 -29.67
N ARG A 8 38.79 -22.55 -28.98
CA ARG A 8 39.16 -21.20 -28.48
C ARG A 8 38.29 -20.45 -27.46
N ARG A 9 38.88 -20.28 -26.27
CA ARG A 9 39.10 -18.95 -25.63
C ARG A 9 40.55 -18.50 -25.93
N PRO A 10 41.04 -17.28 -25.61
CA PRO A 10 40.44 -16.13 -24.94
C PRO A 10 40.66 -14.78 -25.66
N GLY A 11 39.82 -13.78 -25.38
CA GLY A 11 40.08 -12.38 -25.72
C GLY A 11 40.04 -11.53 -24.45
N THR A 12 41.19 -11.09 -24.00
CA THR A 12 41.37 -10.13 -22.91
C THR A 12 41.30 -8.70 -23.46
N LEU A 13 40.40 -7.87 -22.93
CA LEU A 13 40.48 -6.40 -23.02
C LEU A 13 39.98 -5.82 -21.69
N LYS A 14 40.78 -4.88 -21.17
CA LYS A 14 40.76 -4.25 -19.84
C LYS A 14 39.76 -3.06 -19.78
N PRO A 15 39.55 -2.45 -18.59
CA PRO A 15 38.31 -1.76 -18.22
C PRO A 15 38.35 -0.23 -18.39
N GLU A 16 37.19 0.35 -18.66
CA GLU A 16 36.81 1.76 -18.37
C GLU A 16 35.33 1.71 -17.96
N ALA A 17 34.98 1.93 -16.70
CA ALA A 17 34.77 3.20 -16.00
C ALA A 17 33.36 3.79 -16.23
N LEU A 18 32.68 4.10 -15.11
CA LEU A 18 31.55 5.02 -14.95
C LEU A 18 30.24 4.62 -15.66
N THR A 19 29.05 4.61 -15.06
CA THR A 19 28.52 5.38 -13.92
C THR A 19 27.16 4.78 -13.57
N ASP A 20 26.90 4.57 -12.28
CA ASP A 20 25.55 4.47 -11.75
C ASP A 20 24.76 5.76 -12.00
N ARG A 21 23.57 5.64 -12.59
CA ARG A 21 22.53 6.68 -12.53
C ARG A 21 21.15 5.99 -12.51
N CYS A 22 20.74 5.56 -11.31
CA CYS A 22 19.32 5.43 -11.01
C CYS A 22 18.81 6.81 -10.55
N SER A 23 18.08 7.49 -11.42
CA SER A 23 17.44 8.77 -11.14
C SER A 23 16.22 8.56 -10.24
N VAL A 24 16.25 9.12 -9.03
CA VAL A 24 15.04 9.36 -8.23
C VAL A 24 14.48 10.71 -8.65
N THR A 25 13.26 10.72 -9.18
CA THR A 25 12.52 11.95 -9.50
C THR A 25 11.59 12.27 -8.33
N LEU A 26 11.84 13.38 -7.64
CA LEU A 26 10.90 14.00 -6.71
C LEU A 26 9.96 14.94 -7.48
N PRO A 27 8.63 14.88 -7.30
CA PRO A 27 7.76 15.95 -7.77
C PRO A 27 7.78 17.13 -6.79
N ASN A 28 8.23 18.28 -7.29
CA ASN A 28 7.93 19.59 -6.75
C ASN A 28 6.42 19.88 -6.88
N ASN A 29 5.76 20.25 -5.79
CA ASN A 29 4.56 21.09 -5.87
C ASN A 29 4.67 22.20 -4.83
N ALA A 30 4.97 23.39 -5.33
CA ALA A 30 4.83 24.65 -4.63
C ALA A 30 3.43 25.17 -4.92
N GLY A 31 2.59 25.24 -3.89
CA GLY A 31 1.24 25.79 -3.94
C GLY A 31 0.96 26.55 -2.64
N ASN A 32 0.83 27.86 -2.78
CA ASN A 32 0.85 28.90 -1.76
C ASN A 32 -0.44 29.03 -0.92
N PHE A 33 -0.27 29.17 0.39
CA PHE A 33 -0.93 30.08 1.36
C PHE A 33 -2.35 30.66 1.08
N GLN A 34 -3.31 30.42 2.01
CA GLN A 34 -4.06 31.50 2.68
C GLN A 34 -4.87 31.05 3.91
N GLU A 35 -4.96 32.00 4.86
CA GLU A 35 -5.52 31.97 6.21
C GLU A 35 -7.03 31.66 6.33
N GLY A 36 -7.42 31.10 7.46
CA GLY A 36 -8.82 30.99 7.89
C GLY A 36 -8.93 30.50 9.33
N TYR A 37 -8.97 31.43 10.29
CA TYR A 37 -9.35 31.19 11.68
C TYR A 37 -10.81 30.71 11.74
N HIS A 38 -11.04 29.55 12.34
CA HIS A 38 -12.30 29.23 13.01
C HIS A 38 -12.04 28.21 14.13
N GLU A 39 -12.10 28.71 15.36
CA GLU A 39 -12.19 27.94 16.60
C GLU A 39 -13.54 27.19 16.64
N PRO A 40 -13.58 25.98 17.24
CA PRO A 40 -14.32 25.88 18.49
C PRO A 40 -13.70 24.93 19.54
N ALA A 41 -13.51 25.49 20.74
CA ALA A 41 -13.85 24.92 22.06
C ALA A 41 -13.49 23.44 22.35
N LEU A 42 -12.30 23.25 22.90
CA LEU A 42 -11.93 22.08 23.70
C LEU A 42 -12.63 22.13 25.07
N ASN A 43 -13.60 21.25 25.27
CA ASN A 43 -14.22 21.01 26.57
C ASN A 43 -13.37 19.98 27.34
N ILE A 44 -12.23 20.44 27.87
CA ILE A 44 -11.41 19.64 28.80
C ILE A 44 -11.98 19.87 30.20
N GLY A 45 -12.69 18.86 30.70
CA GLY A 45 -13.14 18.81 32.09
C GLY A 45 -11.96 18.80 33.05
N CYS A 46 -11.96 19.78 33.96
CA CYS A 46 -11.14 19.83 35.15
C CYS A 46 -11.30 18.56 36.01
N THR A 47 -10.19 17.90 36.31
CA THR A 47 -10.04 17.21 37.61
C THR A 47 -8.75 17.70 38.26
N ALA A 48 -8.93 18.37 39.39
CA ALA A 48 -7.85 18.81 40.26
C ALA A 48 -7.32 17.62 41.06
N ILE A 49 -6.01 17.38 41.05
CA ILE A 49 -5.33 16.60 42.09
C ILE A 49 -4.02 17.32 42.46
N ALA A 50 -4.08 17.92 43.65
CA ALA A 50 -3.05 18.26 44.64
C ALA A 50 -1.62 18.62 44.20
N LEU A 51 -1.22 19.84 44.62
CA LEU A 51 0.15 20.19 45.02
C LEU A 51 0.68 19.17 46.04
N ASP A 52 1.92 18.72 45.85
CA ASP A 52 2.81 18.39 46.95
C ASP A 52 4.20 19.00 46.71
N THR A 53 4.49 20.03 47.49
CA THR A 53 5.86 20.50 47.76
C THR A 53 6.42 19.72 48.95
N MET A 54 7.45 18.90 48.76
CA MET A 54 8.49 18.52 49.77
C MET A 54 9.60 17.74 49.01
N GLY A 55 10.90 17.91 49.21
CA GLY A 55 11.65 18.67 50.19
C GLY A 55 13.13 18.69 49.80
N SER A 56 13.81 19.74 50.25
CA SER A 56 15.26 19.87 50.28
C SER A 56 15.85 18.82 51.22
N SER A 57 16.67 17.92 50.70
CA SER A 57 17.66 17.18 51.49
C SER A 57 18.92 16.98 50.66
N GLU A 58 19.91 17.80 50.99
CA GLU A 58 21.30 17.72 50.55
C GLU A 58 21.86 16.29 50.74
N SER A 59 22.41 15.71 49.67
CA SER A 59 23.06 14.40 49.72
C SER A 59 24.36 14.46 48.93
N LYS A 60 25.43 14.87 49.62
CA LYS A 60 26.88 14.70 49.35
C LYS A 60 27.35 14.94 47.90
N PRO A 61 28.33 15.84 47.65
CA PRO A 61 28.92 15.92 46.32
C PRO A 61 29.60 14.59 46.00
N ILE A 62 28.99 13.79 45.13
CA ILE A 62 29.68 12.70 44.43
C ILE A 62 30.81 13.41 43.71
N SER A 63 32.03 13.14 44.17
CA SER A 63 33.27 13.79 43.78
C SER A 63 33.21 14.29 42.35
N ALA A 64 33.01 15.60 42.18
CA ALA A 64 33.24 16.24 40.90
C ALA A 64 34.69 15.94 40.57
N HIS A 65 34.93 15.02 39.64
CA HIS A 65 36.25 14.83 39.06
C HIS A 65 36.56 16.12 38.28
N VAL A 66 37.00 17.14 39.02
CA VAL A 66 37.53 18.37 38.46
C VAL A 66 38.90 17.98 37.94
N TRP A 67 38.95 17.69 36.64
CA TRP A 67 40.19 17.52 35.90
C TRP A 67 40.98 18.82 36.00
N LYS A 68 41.86 18.92 37.00
CA LYS A 68 42.84 20.00 37.07
C LYS A 68 43.93 19.66 36.07
N ALA A 69 43.82 20.22 34.86
CA ALA A 69 44.92 20.19 33.90
C ALA A 69 46.16 20.83 34.54
N SER A 70 47.27 20.10 34.61
CA SER A 70 48.51 20.50 35.30
C SER A 70 49.41 21.42 34.45
N ALA A 71 48.81 22.30 33.64
CA ALA A 71 49.50 23.30 32.81
C ALA A 71 48.51 24.42 32.47
N PRO A 72 48.96 25.66 32.17
CA PRO A 72 48.06 26.75 31.82
C PRO A 72 47.13 26.31 30.69
N ASN A 73 45.83 26.32 30.97
CA ASN A 73 44.72 25.91 30.12
C ASN A 73 44.42 26.91 28.99
N SER A 74 45.35 27.80 28.68
CA SER A 74 45.31 28.65 27.51
C SER A 74 46.20 28.02 26.44
N LEU A 75 45.61 27.14 25.64
CA LEU A 75 46.09 27.05 24.25
C LEU A 75 45.99 28.48 23.71
N SER A 76 47.07 29.02 23.16
CA SER A 76 47.04 30.37 22.61
C SER A 76 45.90 30.44 21.58
N GLN A 77 45.10 31.51 21.63
CA GLN A 77 44.00 31.71 20.68
C GLN A 77 44.49 31.58 19.24
N ASP A 78 45.70 32.05 18.95
CA ASP A 78 46.36 31.91 17.64
C ASP A 78 46.63 30.46 17.23
N LEU A 79 46.94 29.57 18.18
CA LEU A 79 47.11 28.14 17.90
C LEU A 79 45.75 27.47 17.67
N VAL A 80 44.72 27.87 18.43
CA VAL A 80 43.35 27.38 18.24
C VAL A 80 42.81 27.83 16.88
N ASP A 81 42.98 29.10 16.51
CA ASP A 81 42.60 29.66 15.21
C ASP A 81 43.40 29.01 14.06
N SER A 82 44.68 28.68 14.27
CA SER A 82 45.49 27.92 13.30
C SER A 82 45.03 26.46 13.15
N LEU A 83 44.65 25.80 14.24
CA LEU A 83 44.05 24.46 14.21
C LEU A 83 42.63 24.45 13.64
N GLN A 84 41.88 25.55 13.80
CA GLN A 84 40.54 25.74 13.23
C GLN A 84 40.57 26.11 11.75
N SER A 85 41.58 26.87 11.31
CA SER A 85 41.79 27.20 9.89
C SER A 85 42.52 26.10 9.11
N SER A 86 43.11 25.12 9.80
CA SER A 86 43.73 23.94 9.18
C SER A 86 42.67 22.96 8.66
N ASN A 87 42.42 23.02 7.35
CA ASN A 87 41.50 22.12 6.65
C ASN A 87 41.90 20.63 6.79
N GLU A 88 43.19 20.33 6.89
CA GLU A 88 43.72 18.97 7.03
C GLU A 88 43.24 18.28 8.33
N THR A 89 43.09 19.06 9.41
CA THR A 89 42.61 18.55 10.71
C THR A 89 41.11 18.30 10.67
N ASP A 90 40.36 19.19 10.03
CA ASP A 90 38.91 19.08 9.89
C ASP A 90 38.51 17.90 8.98
N ALA A 91 39.24 17.68 7.88
CA ALA A 91 39.06 16.53 7.00
C ALA A 91 39.31 15.20 7.75
N SER A 92 40.36 15.16 8.58
CA SER A 92 40.68 13.99 9.40
C SER A 92 39.59 13.71 10.46
N ARG A 93 39.09 14.75 11.13
CA ARG A 93 37.99 14.63 12.12
C ARG A 93 36.70 14.17 11.45
N THR A 94 36.33 14.77 10.33
CA THR A 94 35.15 14.40 9.54
C THR A 94 35.21 12.93 9.13
N LYS A 95 36.37 12.45 8.67
CA LYS A 95 36.56 11.03 8.31
C LYS A 95 36.41 10.09 9.51
N ILE A 96 36.91 10.46 10.68
CA ILE A 96 36.75 9.64 11.90
C ILE A 96 35.28 9.56 12.30
N TYR A 97 34.57 10.69 12.28
CA TYR A 97 33.14 10.70 12.58
C TYR A 97 32.32 9.93 11.55
N GLU A 98 32.63 10.06 10.27
CA GLU A 98 31.98 9.31 9.20
C GLU A 98 32.15 7.80 9.39
N LEU A 99 33.35 7.34 9.74
CA LEU A 99 33.59 5.93 10.05
C LEU A 99 32.80 5.46 11.28
N GLN A 100 32.66 6.30 12.31
CA GLN A 100 31.84 5.98 13.48
C GLN A 100 30.35 5.91 13.15
N ILE A 101 29.86 6.81 12.30
CA ILE A 101 28.46 6.81 11.84
C ILE A 101 28.21 5.54 11.03
N GLN A 102 29.09 5.21 10.07
CA GLN A 102 29.00 3.98 9.28
C GLN A 102 29.01 2.73 10.18
N ALA A 103 29.87 2.68 11.20
CA ALA A 103 29.92 1.58 12.14
C ALA A 103 28.59 1.42 12.91
N ARG A 104 28.03 2.52 13.43
CA ARG A 104 26.75 2.49 14.15
C ARG A 104 25.59 2.10 13.24
N VAL A 105 25.52 2.67 12.04
CA VAL A 105 24.46 2.35 11.08
C VAL A 105 24.55 0.87 10.67
N ALA A 106 25.75 0.35 10.42
CA ALA A 106 25.95 -1.06 10.10
C ALA A 106 25.54 -1.99 11.27
N GLU A 107 25.82 -1.61 12.51
CA GLU A 107 25.39 -2.35 13.70
C GLU A 107 23.86 -2.37 13.83
N GLU A 108 23.20 -1.22 13.70
CA GLU A 108 21.73 -1.13 13.78
C GLU A 108 21.05 -1.89 12.62
N LEU A 109 21.59 -1.81 11.40
CA LEU A 109 21.08 -2.59 10.27
C LEU A 109 21.23 -4.09 10.50
N LYS A 110 22.37 -4.54 11.04
CA LYS A 110 22.59 -5.94 11.38
C LYS A 110 21.60 -6.41 12.46
N LYS A 111 21.30 -5.57 13.44
CA LYS A 111 20.33 -5.85 14.49
C LYS A 111 18.91 -5.98 13.93
N LEU A 112 18.48 -5.06 13.07
CA LEU A 112 17.18 -5.15 12.39
C LEU A 112 17.08 -6.41 11.52
N GLN A 113 18.13 -6.72 10.75
CA GLN A 113 18.17 -7.93 9.94
C GLN A 113 18.08 -9.21 10.79
N GLN A 114 18.69 -9.24 11.98
CA GLN A 114 18.57 -10.36 12.91
C GLN A 114 17.15 -10.49 13.47
N GLN A 115 16.52 -9.36 13.84
CA GLN A 115 15.13 -9.35 14.30
C GLN A 115 14.16 -9.83 13.21
N GLU A 116 14.34 -9.36 11.98
CA GLU A 116 13.55 -9.83 10.83
C GLU A 116 13.77 -11.32 10.55
N ALA A 117 15.02 -11.79 10.61
CA ALA A 117 15.33 -13.20 10.41
C ALA A 117 14.76 -14.08 11.53
N GLU A 118 14.77 -13.62 12.79
CA GLU A 118 14.14 -14.31 13.92
C GLU A 118 12.62 -14.31 13.78
N ALA A 119 12.01 -13.17 13.43
CA ALA A 119 10.58 -13.07 13.18
C ALA A 119 10.13 -13.97 12.02
N LEU A 120 10.92 -14.04 10.94
CA LEU A 120 10.67 -14.94 9.81
C LEU A 120 10.81 -16.40 10.24
N LYS A 121 11.85 -16.74 11.02
CA LYS A 121 11.99 -18.09 11.58
C LYS A 121 10.83 -18.46 12.48
N ILE A 122 10.40 -17.58 13.39
CA ILE A 122 9.24 -17.80 14.24
C ILE A 122 7.97 -17.96 13.40
N ALA A 123 7.77 -17.15 12.36
CA ALA A 123 6.64 -17.30 11.45
C ALA A 123 6.72 -18.63 10.69
N HIS A 124 7.89 -19.03 10.24
CA HIS A 124 8.13 -20.30 9.56
C HIS A 124 7.90 -21.49 10.49
N ASP A 125 8.41 -21.44 11.73
CA ASP A 125 8.19 -22.45 12.76
C ASP A 125 6.73 -22.47 13.19
N LYS A 126 6.05 -21.33 13.25
CA LYS A 126 4.59 -21.27 13.43
C LYS A 126 3.87 -21.89 12.25
N LEU A 127 4.28 -21.66 11.00
CA LEU A 127 3.65 -22.32 9.85
C LEU A 127 3.94 -23.82 9.80
N ASN A 128 5.12 -24.26 10.26
CA ASN A 128 5.48 -25.67 10.29
C ASN A 128 4.90 -26.41 11.50
N SER A 129 4.75 -25.74 12.65
CA SER A 129 4.12 -26.28 13.86
C SER A 129 2.60 -26.13 13.83
N VAL A 130 2.10 -25.13 13.10
CA VAL A 130 0.74 -25.12 12.54
C VAL A 130 0.79 -26.01 11.30
N GLU A 131 1.09 -27.29 11.52
CA GLU A 131 0.29 -28.29 10.80
C GLU A 131 -1.16 -27.90 11.06
N PHE A 132 -1.89 -27.66 9.97
CA PHE A 132 -3.27 -27.22 9.94
C PHE A 132 -4.02 -27.74 11.17
N LYS A 133 -4.29 -26.85 12.13
CA LYS A 133 -5.44 -27.05 13.00
C LYS A 133 -6.63 -26.93 12.06
N GLU A 134 -7.00 -28.09 11.52
CA GLU A 134 -8.24 -28.34 10.82
C GLU A 134 -9.38 -27.85 11.71
N ASP A 135 -9.79 -26.60 11.51
CA ASP A 135 -11.19 -26.45 11.18
C ASP A 135 -11.28 -26.91 9.73
N GLY A 136 -11.87 -28.09 9.48
CA GLY A 136 -12.01 -28.74 8.17
C GLY A 136 -12.87 -27.94 7.17
N SER A 137 -12.51 -26.68 6.95
CA SER A 137 -13.30 -25.63 6.30
C SER A 137 -12.66 -25.14 5.00
N LEU A 138 -11.46 -25.61 4.63
CA LEU A 138 -10.80 -25.27 3.37
C LEU A 138 -10.55 -26.51 2.51
N SER A 139 -11.30 -27.59 2.73
CA SER A 139 -11.31 -28.72 1.80
C SER A 139 -12.05 -28.32 0.52
N GLN A 140 -11.62 -28.84 -0.63
CA GLN A 140 -12.32 -28.69 -1.92
C GLN A 140 -13.81 -29.04 -1.80
N HIS A 141 -14.15 -29.98 -0.92
CA HIS A 141 -15.51 -30.38 -0.62
C HIS A 141 -16.33 -29.25 0.05
N THR A 142 -15.74 -28.49 0.97
CA THR A 142 -16.40 -27.34 1.60
C THR A 142 -16.70 -26.24 0.56
N VAL A 143 -15.73 -25.93 -0.31
CA VAL A 143 -15.91 -24.96 -1.39
C VAL A 143 -16.97 -25.41 -2.40
N ASN A 144 -16.98 -26.69 -2.80
CA ASN A 144 -18.00 -27.22 -3.71
C ASN A 144 -19.40 -27.16 -3.09
N LYS A 145 -19.53 -27.49 -1.80
CA LYS A 145 -20.79 -27.40 -1.05
C LYS A 145 -21.30 -25.95 -0.98
N GLU A 146 -20.41 -24.98 -0.80
CA GLU A 146 -20.76 -23.56 -0.81
C GLU A 146 -21.18 -23.07 -2.20
N ILE A 147 -20.51 -23.53 -3.26
CA ILE A 147 -20.87 -23.22 -4.65
C ILE A 147 -22.27 -23.73 -4.97
N GLU A 148 -22.60 -24.96 -4.57
CA GLU A 148 -23.95 -25.53 -4.75
C GLU A 148 -25.01 -24.76 -3.96
N ALA A 149 -24.71 -24.39 -2.72
CA ALA A 149 -25.60 -23.56 -1.91
C ALA A 149 -25.82 -22.17 -2.53
N MET A 150 -24.79 -21.56 -3.12
CA MET A 150 -24.92 -20.29 -3.84
C MET A 150 -25.72 -20.43 -5.14
N ARG A 151 -25.51 -21.51 -5.90
CA ARG A 151 -26.31 -21.80 -7.10
C ARG A 151 -27.79 -21.93 -6.76
N LYS A 152 -28.12 -22.66 -5.69
CA LYS A 152 -29.48 -22.79 -5.21
C LYS A 152 -30.10 -21.44 -4.81
N ARG A 153 -29.37 -20.60 -4.05
CA ARG A 153 -29.83 -19.25 -3.69
C ARG A 153 -30.01 -18.34 -4.90
N LEU A 154 -29.17 -18.50 -5.91
CA LEU A 154 -29.30 -17.76 -7.16
C LEU A 154 -30.51 -18.24 -7.94
N GLU A 155 -30.77 -19.55 -8.06
CA GLU A 155 -31.98 -20.10 -8.69
C GLU A 155 -33.26 -19.65 -7.96
N GLU A 156 -33.25 -19.67 -6.63
CA GLU A 156 -34.33 -19.12 -5.79
C GLU A 156 -34.59 -17.63 -6.07
N ARG A 157 -33.54 -16.87 -6.42
CA ARG A 157 -33.63 -15.44 -6.77
C ARG A 157 -33.76 -15.17 -8.26
N LYS A 158 -33.60 -16.17 -9.13
CA LYS A 158 -33.51 -16.01 -10.58
C LYS A 158 -34.85 -16.31 -11.21
N GLN A 159 -35.75 -15.35 -11.03
CA GLN A 159 -36.55 -14.93 -12.16
C GLN A 159 -36.36 -13.41 -12.31
N VAL A 160 -35.45 -13.03 -13.23
CA VAL A 160 -35.77 -11.87 -14.06
C VAL A 160 -37.13 -12.21 -14.62
N ARG A 161 -38.18 -11.50 -14.16
CA ARG A 161 -39.56 -11.89 -14.41
C ARG A 161 -39.70 -12.24 -15.89
N PRO A 162 -40.11 -13.48 -16.23
CA PRO A 162 -40.29 -13.82 -17.64
C PRO A 162 -41.24 -12.79 -18.23
N LEU A 163 -40.84 -12.19 -19.34
CA LEU A 163 -41.73 -11.32 -20.10
C LEU A 163 -42.92 -12.20 -20.53
N PRO A 164 -44.16 -11.68 -20.48
CA PRO A 164 -45.29 -12.48 -20.92
C PRO A 164 -45.11 -12.87 -22.39
N GLU A 165 -45.50 -14.09 -22.70
CA GLU A 165 -45.42 -14.70 -24.03
C GLU A 165 -46.01 -13.80 -25.13
N ALA A 166 -47.05 -13.02 -24.82
CA ALA A 166 -47.67 -12.07 -25.74
C ALA A 166 -46.70 -11.00 -26.28
N VAL A 167 -45.82 -10.47 -25.41
CA VAL A 167 -44.83 -9.45 -25.82
C VAL A 167 -43.65 -10.08 -26.54
N GLU A 168 -43.25 -11.29 -26.17
CA GLU A 168 -42.21 -12.03 -26.88
C GLU A 168 -42.68 -12.45 -28.28
N GLY A 169 -43.94 -12.87 -28.43
CA GLY A 169 -44.59 -13.17 -29.71
C GLY A 169 -44.66 -11.95 -30.62
N ALA A 170 -45.19 -10.82 -30.13
CA ALA A 170 -45.28 -9.58 -30.92
C ALA A 170 -43.88 -9.05 -31.31
N ARG A 171 -42.89 -9.19 -30.43
CA ARG A 171 -41.48 -8.87 -30.75
C ARG A 171 -40.96 -9.75 -31.90
N ASN A 172 -41.23 -11.05 -31.85
CA ASN A 172 -40.80 -11.98 -32.88
C ASN A 172 -41.47 -11.71 -34.22
N GLU A 173 -42.74 -11.28 -34.23
CA GLU A 173 -43.45 -10.87 -35.45
C GLU A 173 -42.84 -9.62 -36.09
N VAL A 174 -42.51 -8.60 -35.28
CA VAL A 174 -41.77 -7.41 -35.76
C VAL A 174 -40.41 -7.82 -36.34
N ILE A 175 -39.67 -8.67 -35.64
CA ILE A 175 -38.36 -9.16 -36.11
C ILE A 175 -38.52 -9.96 -37.41
N ARG A 176 -39.57 -10.78 -37.52
CA ARG A 176 -39.86 -11.56 -38.73
C ARG A 176 -40.16 -10.64 -39.91
N CYS A 177 -41.06 -9.66 -39.73
CA CYS A 177 -41.39 -8.70 -40.78
C CYS A 177 -40.18 -7.88 -41.21
N LEU A 178 -39.38 -7.39 -40.25
CA LEU A 178 -38.20 -6.59 -40.57
C LEU A 178 -37.13 -7.39 -41.31
N ARG A 179 -36.97 -8.69 -41.03
CA ARG A 179 -36.06 -9.57 -41.79
C ARG A 179 -36.56 -9.86 -43.20
N GLU A 180 -37.88 -9.93 -43.39
CA GLU A 180 -38.48 -10.15 -44.71
C GLU A 180 -38.45 -8.86 -45.55
N HIS A 181 -38.54 -7.71 -44.90
CA HIS A 181 -38.58 -6.37 -45.51
C HIS A 181 -37.40 -5.47 -45.09
N ASP A 182 -36.16 -6.01 -45.15
CA ASP A 182 -34.93 -5.32 -44.72
C ASP A 182 -34.71 -3.92 -45.35
N ARG A 183 -35.19 -3.71 -46.58
CA ARG A 183 -35.04 -2.45 -47.33
C ARG A 183 -36.27 -1.55 -47.27
N ARG A 184 -37.37 -1.99 -46.67
CA ARG A 184 -38.63 -1.23 -46.55
C ARG A 184 -39.27 -1.42 -45.18
N PRO A 185 -38.70 -0.82 -44.11
CA PRO A 185 -39.25 -0.95 -42.76
C PRO A 185 -40.66 -0.36 -42.58
N LEU A 186 -41.10 0.48 -43.52
CA LEU A 186 -42.43 1.10 -43.53
C LEU A 186 -43.56 0.08 -43.77
N ASP A 187 -43.26 -1.09 -44.33
CA ASP A 187 -44.26 -2.14 -44.59
C ASP A 187 -44.67 -2.87 -43.30
N CYS A 188 -43.81 -2.83 -42.26
CA CYS A 188 -43.97 -3.55 -40.98
C CYS A 188 -44.63 -2.73 -39.86
N TRP A 189 -45.42 -1.72 -40.22
CA TRP A 189 -46.00 -0.78 -39.26
C TRP A 189 -47.08 -1.44 -38.38
N GLN A 190 -47.83 -2.41 -38.91
CA GLN A 190 -48.90 -3.08 -38.20
C GLN A 190 -48.37 -3.95 -37.05
N GLU A 191 -47.27 -4.67 -37.28
CA GLU A 191 -46.58 -5.49 -36.29
C GLU A 191 -46.00 -4.62 -35.17
N VAL A 192 -45.46 -3.45 -35.53
CA VAL A 192 -44.91 -2.49 -34.56
C VAL A 192 -46.02 -1.88 -33.69
N GLU A 193 -47.18 -1.56 -34.25
CA GLU A 193 -48.32 -1.05 -33.48
C GLU A 193 -48.87 -2.13 -32.53
N ASN A 194 -48.95 -3.38 -32.97
CA ASN A 194 -49.33 -4.50 -32.11
C ASN A 194 -48.34 -4.70 -30.95
N PHE A 195 -47.03 -4.64 -31.22
CA PHE A 195 -46.00 -4.70 -30.18
C PHE A 195 -46.13 -3.56 -29.17
N LYS A 196 -46.33 -2.32 -29.64
CA LYS A 196 -46.56 -1.16 -28.75
C LYS A 196 -47.81 -1.33 -27.90
N ALA A 197 -48.89 -1.88 -28.45
CA ALA A 197 -50.11 -2.13 -27.70
C ALA A 197 -49.87 -3.12 -26.55
N GLU A 198 -49.13 -4.21 -26.80
CA GLU A 198 -48.80 -5.21 -25.77
C GLU A 198 -47.81 -4.67 -24.72
N VAL A 199 -46.81 -3.89 -25.12
CA VAL A 199 -45.90 -3.20 -24.19
C VAL A 199 -46.66 -2.21 -23.31
N LYS A 200 -47.58 -1.42 -23.87
CA LYS A 200 -48.38 -0.46 -23.11
C LYS A 200 -49.26 -1.14 -22.06
N LYS A 201 -49.81 -2.32 -22.34
CA LYS A 201 -50.56 -3.12 -21.36
C LYS A 201 -49.65 -3.57 -20.21
N LEU A 202 -48.43 -4.02 -20.53
CA LEU A 202 -47.44 -4.40 -19.52
C LEU A 202 -47.01 -3.21 -18.66
N GLU A 203 -46.67 -2.09 -19.29
CA GLU A 203 -46.28 -0.87 -18.60
C GLU A 203 -47.38 -0.39 -17.66
N LYS A 204 -48.64 -0.39 -18.10
CA LYS A 204 -49.77 -0.03 -17.24
C LYS A 204 -49.86 -0.94 -16.01
N SER A 205 -49.77 -2.25 -16.20
CA SER A 205 -49.80 -3.24 -15.10
C SER A 205 -48.60 -3.12 -14.15
N TRP A 206 -47.46 -2.69 -14.66
CA TRP A 206 -46.25 -2.46 -13.89
C TRP A 206 -46.35 -1.16 -13.09
N VAL A 207 -46.76 -0.06 -13.71
CA VAL A 207 -46.96 1.24 -13.05
C VAL A 207 -48.00 1.11 -11.93
N GLU A 208 -49.13 0.45 -12.17
CA GLU A 208 -50.16 0.21 -11.13
C GLU A 208 -49.61 -0.57 -9.92
N LYS A 209 -48.73 -1.54 -10.16
CA LYS A 209 -48.08 -2.36 -9.12
C LYS A 209 -46.96 -1.63 -8.37
N VAL A 210 -46.34 -0.60 -8.96
CA VAL A 210 -45.25 0.18 -8.34
C VAL A 210 -45.79 1.38 -7.57
N VAL A 211 -46.91 1.94 -8.00
CA VAL A 211 -47.56 3.10 -7.37
C VAL A 211 -48.49 2.70 -6.21
N SER A 212 -48.97 1.45 -6.18
CA SER A 212 -49.73 0.87 -5.05
C SER A 212 -48.81 0.28 -3.99
#